data_AF-A0A358SWG9-F1
#
_entry.id   AF-A0A358SWG9-F1
#
_cell.length_a   1.000
_cell.length_b   1.000
_cell.length_c   1.000
_cell.angle_alpha   90.00
_cell.angle_beta   90.00
_cell.angle_gamma   90.00
#
_symmetry.space_group_name_H-M   'P 1'
#
loop_
_entity.id
_entity.type
_entity.pdbx_description
1 polymer ?
#
loop_
_entity_poly.entity_id
_entity_poly.type
_entity_poly.pdbx_seq_one_letter_code
_entity_poly.pdbx_strand_id
1 'polypeptide(L)'
;MRIDVVTLFPSMVDAPLSESIVGRAREAGRLKLGFSNPRDFAEDRHRTVDDKPYGGGTGMLMMAEPVYRALKKVKKRDSYVILLTPKGRRFDQRMALELAAKKNIVLICGHYEGIDERVNNFADLELSIGDYVLTGGEPAAVAIIDAVTRLLPGVLKQADAVINETFTEGLLEAPHYTRPGVWRRMKVPEALLSGDHKRISGWRRSAAMELTGKNRPDLINREAYNGGSYEDDRNAARDEE
;
A
#
# COMPACT_ATOMS: atom_id res chain seq x y z
N MET A 1 0.49 -13.70 9.63
CA MET A 1 0.54 -12.32 10.14
C MET A 1 -0.77 -12.00 10.84
N ARG A 2 -0.76 -11.15 11.88
CA ARG A 2 -1.97 -10.56 12.46
C ARG A 2 -1.96 -9.04 12.29
N ILE A 3 -3.08 -8.49 11.86
CA ILE A 3 -3.31 -7.05 11.79
C ILE A 3 -4.58 -6.76 12.61
N ASP A 4 -4.48 -5.86 13.58
CA ASP A 4 -5.62 -5.35 14.33
C ASP A 4 -5.88 -3.89 13.93
N VAL A 5 -7.14 -3.50 13.83
CA VAL A 5 -7.53 -2.14 13.43
C VAL A 5 -8.34 -1.49 14.55
N VAL A 6 -7.87 -0.34 15.01
CA VAL A 6 -8.62 0.55 15.92
C VAL A 6 -9.43 1.51 15.06
N THR A 7 -10.74 1.31 15.00
CA THR A 7 -11.65 2.03 14.09
C THR A 7 -13.06 2.10 14.67
N LEU A 8 -13.77 3.19 14.34
CA LEU A 8 -15.20 3.32 14.64
C LEU A 8 -16.08 2.47 13.72
N PHE A 9 -15.58 2.09 12.53
CA PHE A 9 -16.33 1.43 11.46
C PHE A 9 -15.64 0.15 10.97
N PRO A 10 -15.61 -0.94 11.77
CA PRO A 10 -14.96 -2.20 11.39
C PRO A 10 -15.39 -2.75 10.02
N SER A 11 -16.66 -2.60 9.64
CA SER A 11 -17.20 -3.10 8.37
C SER A 11 -16.58 -2.43 7.13
N MET A 12 -16.13 -1.17 7.23
CA MET A 12 -15.46 -0.47 6.14
C MET A 12 -14.10 -1.08 5.78
N VAL A 13 -13.51 -1.84 6.70
CA VAL A 13 -12.25 -2.55 6.48
C VAL A 13 -12.47 -4.04 6.25
N ASP A 14 -13.37 -4.66 7.01
CA ASP A 14 -13.60 -6.10 6.94
C ASP A 14 -14.20 -6.54 5.59
N ALA A 15 -15.22 -5.82 5.12
CA ALA A 15 -15.95 -6.22 3.92
C ALA A 15 -15.09 -6.16 2.64
N PRO A 16 -14.34 -5.07 2.36
CA PRO A 16 -13.49 -5.03 1.16
C PRO A 16 -12.36 -6.08 1.16
N LEU A 17 -11.93 -6.53 2.35
CA LEU A 17 -10.85 -7.49 2.53
C LEU A 17 -11.37 -8.93 2.76
N SER A 18 -12.66 -9.18 2.51
CA SER A 18 -13.26 -10.51 2.67
C SER A 18 -13.19 -11.37 1.40
N GLU A 19 -12.89 -10.75 0.25
CA GLU A 19 -12.96 -11.38 -1.06
C GLU A 19 -11.59 -11.55 -1.74
N SER A 20 -11.57 -12.27 -2.86
CA SER A 20 -10.41 -12.39 -3.75
C SER A 20 -9.15 -12.93 -3.04
N ILE A 21 -7.96 -12.42 -3.39
CA ILE A 21 -6.67 -12.87 -2.87
C ILE A 21 -6.57 -12.67 -1.36
N VAL A 22 -7.02 -11.53 -0.85
CA VAL A 22 -6.98 -11.24 0.60
C VAL A 22 -7.94 -12.15 1.36
N GLY A 23 -9.17 -12.33 0.86
CA GLY A 23 -10.14 -13.28 1.43
C GLY A 23 -9.56 -14.69 1.53
N ARG A 24 -9.00 -15.22 0.44
CA ARG A 24 -8.33 -16.53 0.44
C ARG A 24 -7.14 -16.60 1.41
N ALA A 25 -6.36 -15.51 1.55
CA ALA A 25 -5.27 -15.44 2.51
C ALA A 25 -5.77 -15.51 3.96
N ARG A 26 -6.95 -14.95 4.25
CA ARG A 26 -7.61 -15.04 5.56
C ARG A 26 -8.12 -16.45 5.83
N GLU A 27 -8.82 -17.06 4.87
CA GLU A 27 -9.32 -18.44 4.96
C GLU A 27 -8.18 -19.44 5.20
N ALA A 28 -7.05 -19.25 4.50
CA ALA A 28 -5.84 -20.06 4.68
C ALA A 28 -5.04 -19.73 5.96
N GLY A 29 -5.54 -18.82 6.81
CA GLY A 29 -4.91 -18.43 8.08
C GLY A 29 -3.60 -17.64 7.95
N ARG A 30 -3.26 -17.16 6.75
CA ARG A 30 -2.04 -16.37 6.48
C ARG A 30 -2.18 -14.93 6.99
N LEU A 31 -3.37 -14.37 6.91
CA LEU A 31 -3.76 -13.10 7.51
C LEU A 31 -4.84 -13.34 8.58
N LYS A 32 -4.66 -12.78 9.77
CA LYS A 32 -5.71 -12.69 10.79
C LYS A 32 -6.03 -11.22 11.02
N LEU A 33 -7.29 -10.84 10.76
CA LEU A 33 -7.77 -9.47 10.94
C LEU A 33 -8.57 -9.38 12.24
N GLY A 34 -8.29 -8.36 13.04
CA GLY A 34 -9.01 -8.07 14.29
C GLY A 34 -9.41 -6.60 14.38
N PHE A 35 -10.41 -6.32 15.22
CA PHE A 35 -10.97 -4.98 15.35
C PHE A 35 -11.16 -4.59 16.81
N SER A 36 -10.94 -3.32 17.10
CA SER A 36 -11.20 -2.71 18.41
C SER A 36 -11.90 -1.38 18.20
N ASN A 37 -13.15 -1.26 18.65
CA ASN A 37 -13.92 -0.03 18.46
C ASN A 37 -13.75 0.88 19.69
N PRO A 38 -13.23 2.12 19.54
CA PRO A 38 -13.17 3.09 20.64
C PRO A 38 -14.49 3.28 21.40
N ARG A 39 -15.65 3.11 20.74
CA ARG A 39 -16.98 3.18 21.39
C ARG A 39 -17.19 2.11 22.45
N ASP A 40 -16.43 1.02 22.43
CA ASP A 40 -16.45 -0.03 23.46
C ASP A 40 -15.77 0.40 24.76
N PHE A 41 -15.08 1.54 24.77
CA PHE A 41 -14.27 2.02 25.90
C PHE A 41 -14.62 3.42 26.37
N ALA A 42 -15.66 4.00 25.79
CA ALA A 42 -16.27 5.23 26.26
C ALA A 42 -16.88 5.03 27.66
N GLU A 43 -16.83 6.06 28.49
CA GLU A 43 -17.26 5.99 29.89
C GLU A 43 -18.74 6.32 30.08
N ASP A 44 -19.34 7.02 29.13
CA ASP A 44 -20.76 7.40 29.17
C ASP A 44 -21.68 6.43 28.44
N ARG A 45 -22.99 6.57 28.69
CA ARG A 45 -24.05 5.75 28.08
C ARG A 45 -24.23 5.99 26.58
N HIS A 46 -23.78 7.13 26.06
CA HIS A 46 -23.90 7.51 24.66
C HIS A 46 -22.73 6.99 23.82
N ARG A 47 -21.72 6.41 24.47
CA ARG A 47 -20.50 5.87 23.86
C ARG A 47 -19.73 6.97 23.12
N THR A 48 -19.61 8.14 23.74
CA THR A 48 -18.92 9.29 23.17
C THR A 48 -17.43 9.01 22.99
N VAL A 49 -16.91 9.34 21.82
CA VAL A 49 -15.52 9.08 21.41
C VAL A 49 -14.86 10.31 20.81
N ASP A 50 -15.57 11.43 20.77
CA ASP A 50 -15.15 12.67 20.15
C ASP A 50 -15.66 13.89 20.94
N ASP A 51 -14.86 14.96 20.95
CA ASP A 51 -15.20 16.23 21.60
C ASP A 51 -14.70 17.41 20.77
N LYS A 52 -15.09 18.62 21.16
CA LYS A 52 -14.59 19.86 20.55
C LYS A 52 -13.10 20.04 20.83
N PRO A 53 -12.32 20.52 19.84
CA PRO A 53 -10.91 20.81 20.05
C PRO A 53 -10.72 21.99 21.03
N TYR A 54 -9.69 21.89 21.88
CA TYR A 54 -9.18 23.04 22.63
C TYR A 54 -8.63 24.09 21.67
N GLY A 55 -8.78 25.38 22.00
CA GLY A 55 -8.38 26.50 21.15
C GLY A 55 -9.47 26.97 20.17
N GLY A 56 -10.63 26.31 20.14
CA GLY A 56 -11.70 26.59 19.20
C GLY A 56 -11.48 25.93 17.83
N GLY A 57 -12.41 26.14 16.91
CA GLY A 57 -12.40 25.49 15.59
C GLY A 57 -13.75 24.84 15.27
N THR A 58 -13.89 24.39 14.03
CA THR A 58 -15.04 23.61 13.57
C THR A 58 -14.75 22.11 13.69
N GLY A 59 -15.80 21.30 13.77
CA GLY A 59 -15.67 19.84 13.81
C GLY A 59 -15.46 19.26 15.21
N MET A 60 -15.17 17.97 15.22
CA MET A 60 -14.95 17.16 16.42
C MET A 60 -13.60 16.46 16.30
N LEU A 61 -12.97 16.15 17.42
CA LEU A 61 -11.70 15.45 17.49
C LEU A 61 -11.88 14.18 18.33
N MET A 62 -11.34 13.05 17.87
CA MET A 62 -11.42 11.82 18.65
C MET A 62 -10.66 11.96 19.97
N MET A 63 -11.32 11.59 21.07
CA MET A 63 -10.78 11.64 22.42
C MET A 63 -9.62 10.66 22.59
N ALA A 64 -8.59 11.05 23.35
CA ALA A 64 -7.41 10.22 23.57
C ALA A 64 -7.70 8.90 24.30
N GLU A 65 -8.48 8.94 25.38
CA GLU A 65 -8.64 7.79 26.28
C GLU A 65 -9.39 6.60 25.63
N PRO A 66 -10.55 6.78 24.95
CA PRO A 66 -11.20 5.66 24.26
C PRO A 66 -10.32 5.03 23.18
N VAL A 67 -9.56 5.83 22.43
CA VAL A 67 -8.61 5.34 21.41
C VAL A 67 -7.47 4.56 22.06
N TYR A 68 -6.88 5.10 23.13
CA TYR A 68 -5.81 4.43 23.87
C TYR A 68 -6.25 3.09 24.47
N ARG A 69 -7.44 3.04 25.09
CA ARG A 69 -8.01 1.79 25.62
C ARG A 69 -8.27 0.77 24.52
N ALA A 70 -8.80 1.21 23.38
CA ALA A 70 -9.00 0.35 22.22
C ALA A 70 -7.69 -0.21 21.66
N LEU A 71 -6.65 0.62 21.56
CA LEU A 71 -5.29 0.21 21.21
C LEU A 71 -4.75 -0.81 22.22
N LYS A 72 -4.86 -0.54 23.51
CA LYS A 72 -4.33 -1.40 24.58
C LYS A 72 -4.96 -2.81 24.57
N LYS A 73 -6.24 -2.95 24.20
CA LYS A 73 -6.90 -4.25 24.08
C LYS A 73 -6.24 -5.17 23.05
N VAL A 74 -5.76 -4.61 21.94
CA VAL A 74 -5.23 -5.40 20.81
C VAL A 74 -3.71 -5.38 20.72
N LYS A 75 -3.06 -4.37 21.31
CA LYS A 75 -1.60 -4.22 21.32
C LYS A 75 -0.94 -5.37 22.08
N LYS A 76 0.02 -6.02 21.43
CA LYS A 76 0.93 -7.00 22.00
C LYS A 76 2.32 -6.41 22.17
N ARG A 77 3.20 -7.12 22.87
CA ARG A 77 4.58 -6.68 23.12
C ARG A 77 5.38 -6.42 21.83
N ASP A 78 5.10 -7.16 20.76
CA ASP A 78 5.78 -7.08 19.46
C ASP A 78 4.91 -6.43 18.37
N SER A 79 3.83 -5.75 18.75
CA SER A 79 2.99 -5.00 17.81
C SER A 79 3.72 -3.77 17.29
N TYR A 80 3.71 -3.60 15.96
CA TYR A 80 4.10 -2.35 15.30
C TYR A 80 2.85 -1.49 15.08
N VAL A 81 2.76 -0.36 15.77
CA VAL A 81 1.58 0.51 15.81
C VAL A 81 1.73 1.64 14.81
N ILE A 82 0.77 1.79 13.91
CA ILE A 82 0.77 2.79 12.86
C ILE A 82 -0.46 3.68 13.01
N LEU A 83 -0.24 4.98 13.10
CA LEU A 83 -1.29 5.99 13.05
C LEU A 83 -1.48 6.44 11.59
N LEU A 84 -2.69 6.27 11.07
CA LEU A 84 -3.01 6.66 9.70
C LEU A 84 -3.40 8.14 9.67
N THR A 85 -2.60 8.95 8.97
CA THR A 85 -2.77 10.40 8.94
C THR A 85 -2.07 11.02 7.72
N PRO A 86 -2.64 12.05 7.08
CA PRO A 86 -2.03 12.67 5.90
C PRO A 86 -0.68 13.35 6.17
N LYS A 87 -0.37 13.71 7.43
CA LYS A 87 0.95 14.26 7.83
C LYS A 87 2.07 13.22 7.93
N GLY A 88 1.72 11.93 7.85
CA GLY A 88 2.65 10.83 8.02
C GLY A 88 3.59 10.61 6.84
N ARG A 89 4.56 9.70 7.00
CA ARG A 89 5.41 9.25 5.89
C ARG A 89 4.53 8.66 4.78
N ARG A 90 4.81 9.00 3.53
CA ARG A 90 4.07 8.45 2.38
C ARG A 90 4.33 6.94 2.25
N PHE A 91 3.27 6.16 2.11
CA PHE A 91 3.29 4.74 1.88
C PHE A 91 3.78 4.43 0.45
N ASP A 92 4.74 3.52 0.34
CA ASP A 92 5.32 3.06 -0.92
C ASP A 92 5.54 1.53 -0.88
N GLN A 93 5.96 0.97 -2.01
CA GLN A 93 6.15 -0.48 -2.14
C GLN A 93 7.25 -1.02 -1.22
N ARG A 94 8.27 -0.20 -0.91
CA ARG A 94 9.33 -0.56 0.05
C ARG A 94 8.77 -0.67 1.47
N MET A 95 7.92 0.27 1.88
CA MET A 95 7.22 0.20 3.16
C MET A 95 6.31 -1.04 3.22
N ALA A 96 5.61 -1.38 2.14
CA ALA A 96 4.80 -2.60 2.09
C ALA A 96 5.63 -3.87 2.38
N LEU A 97 6.85 -3.97 1.82
CA LEU A 97 7.80 -5.05 2.11
C LEU A 97 8.29 -5.03 3.58
N GLU A 98 8.65 -3.85 4.09
CA GLU A 98 9.06 -3.67 5.49
C GLU A 98 7.95 -4.09 6.47
N LEU A 99 6.69 -3.77 6.15
CA LEU A 99 5.52 -4.17 6.93
C LEU A 99 5.19 -5.66 6.78
N ALA A 100 5.36 -6.24 5.58
CA ALA A 100 5.17 -7.68 5.33
C ALA A 100 6.05 -8.58 6.22
N ALA A 101 7.20 -8.08 6.66
CA ALA A 101 8.11 -8.78 7.58
C ALA A 101 7.65 -8.75 9.06
N LYS A 102 6.66 -7.92 9.43
CA LYS A 102 6.16 -7.82 10.81
C LYS A 102 5.22 -8.99 11.15
N LYS A 103 5.17 -9.37 12.43
CA LYS A 103 4.28 -10.43 12.91
C LYS A 103 2.90 -9.91 13.31
N ASN A 104 2.90 -8.79 14.04
CA ASN A 104 1.72 -8.13 14.58
C ASN A 104 1.77 -6.64 14.21
N ILE A 105 0.74 -6.14 13.52
CA ILE A 105 0.57 -4.72 13.18
C ILE A 105 -0.72 -4.23 13.83
N VAL A 106 -0.73 -3.00 14.33
CA VAL A 106 -1.97 -2.31 14.72
C VAL A 106 -2.10 -1.04 13.89
N LEU A 107 -3.23 -0.87 13.20
CA LEU A 107 -3.54 0.35 12.47
C LEU A 107 -4.56 1.17 13.27
N ILE A 108 -4.28 2.45 13.49
CA ILE A 108 -5.21 3.38 14.14
C ILE A 108 -5.82 4.27 13.05
N CYS A 109 -7.13 4.14 12.85
CA CYS A 109 -7.90 4.95 11.92
C CYS A 109 -8.47 6.16 12.66
N GLY A 110 -8.05 7.37 12.26
CA GLY A 110 -8.70 8.60 12.67
C GLY A 110 -10.01 8.84 11.93
N HIS A 111 -10.86 9.69 12.50
CA HIS A 111 -12.10 10.19 11.90
C HIS A 111 -12.29 11.66 12.33
N TYR A 112 -13.30 12.33 11.78
CA TYR A 112 -13.58 13.75 12.06
C TYR A 112 -12.37 14.62 11.68
N GLU A 113 -11.96 15.58 12.52
CA GLU A 113 -10.75 16.38 12.30
C GLU A 113 -9.45 15.61 12.62
N GLY A 114 -9.56 14.40 13.18
CA GLY A 114 -8.44 13.55 13.55
C GLY A 114 -8.57 13.00 14.97
N ILE A 115 -7.41 12.71 15.56
CA ILE A 115 -7.29 12.17 16.91
C ILE A 115 -6.49 13.16 17.75
N ASP A 116 -6.78 13.21 19.04
CA ASP A 116 -5.94 13.92 20.01
C ASP A 116 -4.45 13.58 19.83
N GLU A 117 -3.64 14.62 19.62
CA GLU A 117 -2.22 14.53 19.26
C GLU A 117 -1.39 13.71 20.27
N ARG A 118 -1.84 13.62 21.53
CA ARG A 118 -1.14 12.84 22.57
C ARG A 118 -1.15 11.35 22.26
N VAL A 119 -2.09 10.86 21.44
CA VAL A 119 -2.16 9.46 21.00
C VAL A 119 -0.96 9.09 20.12
N ASN A 120 -0.35 10.05 19.42
CA ASN A 120 0.81 9.80 18.55
C ASN A 120 1.99 9.21 19.33
N ASN A 121 2.14 9.54 20.61
CA ASN A 121 3.20 8.99 21.49
C ASN A 121 3.11 7.46 21.66
N PHE A 122 2.00 6.83 21.27
CA PHE A 122 1.81 5.38 21.33
C PHE A 122 1.95 4.68 19.98
N ALA A 123 2.21 5.43 18.91
CA ALA A 123 2.47 4.93 17.57
C ALA A 123 3.97 4.84 17.30
N ASP A 124 4.38 3.80 16.57
CA ASP A 124 5.75 3.64 16.07
C ASP A 124 5.97 4.37 14.74
N LEU A 125 4.88 4.68 14.02
CA LEU A 125 4.90 5.36 12.73
C LEU A 125 3.60 6.13 12.47
N GLU A 126 3.72 7.32 11.91
CA GLU A 126 2.62 8.02 11.25
C GLU A 126 2.73 7.76 9.74
N LEU A 127 1.64 7.35 9.09
CA LEU A 127 1.65 6.90 7.70
C LEU A 127 0.50 7.51 6.89
N SER A 128 0.85 8.05 5.72
CA SER A 128 -0.07 8.62 4.73
C SER A 128 -0.12 7.74 3.47
N ILE A 129 -1.28 7.62 2.83
CA ILE A 129 -1.41 6.95 1.51
C ILE A 129 -1.40 7.92 0.33
N GLY A 130 -1.16 9.21 0.58
CA GLY A 130 -0.93 10.22 -0.46
C GLY A 130 -1.34 11.63 -0.05
N ASP A 131 -1.11 12.56 -0.96
CA ASP A 131 -1.26 13.99 -0.73
C ASP A 131 -2.70 14.45 -1.01
N TYR A 132 -3.64 13.88 -0.26
CA TYR A 132 -5.08 14.15 -0.32
C TYR A 132 -5.73 13.82 1.03
N VAL A 133 -6.96 14.31 1.24
CA VAL A 133 -7.70 14.14 2.49
C VAL A 133 -8.86 13.16 2.30
N LEU A 134 -9.02 12.25 3.24
CA LEU A 134 -10.13 11.30 3.31
C LEU A 134 -10.98 11.58 4.55
N THR A 135 -12.20 11.05 4.59
CA THR A 135 -13.12 11.23 5.73
C THR A 135 -12.73 10.41 6.96
N GLY A 136 -11.85 9.43 6.80
CA GLY A 136 -11.36 8.56 7.86
C GLY A 136 -10.17 7.71 7.41
N GLY A 137 -9.54 7.02 8.35
CA GLY A 137 -8.38 6.17 8.09
C GLY A 137 -8.71 4.80 7.50
N GLU A 138 -9.97 4.39 7.43
CA GLU A 138 -10.38 3.05 7.01
C GLU A 138 -9.99 2.71 5.57
N PRO A 139 -10.18 3.59 4.56
CA PRO A 139 -9.72 3.30 3.20
C PRO A 139 -8.19 3.16 3.11
N ALA A 140 -7.45 3.94 3.90
CA ALA A 140 -6.00 3.82 3.99
C ALA A 140 -5.60 2.47 4.61
N ALA A 141 -6.30 2.03 5.66
CA ALA A 141 -6.08 0.71 6.25
C ALA A 141 -6.33 -0.41 5.24
N VAL A 142 -7.41 -0.33 4.45
CA VAL A 142 -7.72 -1.31 3.39
C VAL A 142 -6.58 -1.38 2.36
N ALA A 143 -6.13 -0.23 1.85
CA ALA A 143 -5.06 -0.17 0.85
C ALA A 143 -3.74 -0.76 1.38
N ILE A 144 -3.37 -0.42 2.62
CA ILE A 144 -2.14 -0.93 3.25
C ILE A 144 -2.25 -2.44 3.51
N ILE A 145 -3.37 -2.91 4.06
CA ILE A 145 -3.56 -4.33 4.35
C ILE A 145 -3.54 -5.16 3.07
N ASP A 146 -4.19 -4.71 1.99
CA ASP A 146 -4.16 -5.39 0.70
C ASP A 146 -2.73 -5.52 0.16
N ALA A 147 -2.00 -4.40 0.08
CA ALA A 147 -0.63 -4.33 -0.40
C ALA A 147 0.35 -5.18 0.43
N VAL A 148 0.17 -5.23 1.75
CA VAL A 148 0.99 -6.07 2.64
C VAL A 148 0.62 -7.55 2.51
N THR A 149 -0.67 -7.87 2.41
CA THR A 149 -1.16 -9.26 2.40
C THR A 149 -0.66 -10.02 1.18
N ARG A 150 -0.67 -9.39 0.00
CA ARG A 150 -0.18 -10.01 -1.24
C ARG A 150 1.30 -10.41 -1.18
N LEU A 151 2.10 -9.73 -0.35
CA LEU A 151 3.52 -10.00 -0.16
C LEU A 151 3.80 -11.14 0.85
N LEU A 152 2.77 -11.62 1.55
CA LEU A 152 2.96 -12.69 2.52
C LEU A 152 3.29 -14.02 1.83
N PRO A 153 4.22 -14.82 2.40
CA PRO A 153 4.59 -16.11 1.82
C PRO A 153 3.38 -17.00 1.54
N GLY A 154 3.30 -17.46 0.29
CA GLY A 154 2.29 -18.36 -0.23
C GLY A 154 0.87 -17.78 -0.35
N VAL A 155 0.72 -16.45 -0.37
CA VAL A 155 -0.53 -15.79 -0.82
C VAL A 155 -0.59 -15.74 -2.35
N LEU A 156 0.50 -15.32 -3.00
CA LEU A 156 0.66 -15.43 -4.45
C LEU A 156 1.35 -16.74 -4.81
N LYS A 157 0.86 -17.39 -5.88
CA LYS A 157 1.34 -18.71 -6.33
C LYS A 157 2.66 -18.68 -7.10
N GLN A 158 2.98 -17.56 -7.74
CA GLN A 158 4.19 -17.39 -8.54
C GLN A 158 5.08 -16.34 -7.87
N ALA A 159 6.25 -16.76 -7.40
CA ALA A 159 7.25 -15.84 -6.85
C ALA A 159 7.69 -14.80 -7.92
N ASP A 160 7.75 -15.22 -9.19
CA ASP A 160 8.13 -14.37 -10.32
C ASP A 160 7.15 -13.22 -10.59
N ALA A 161 5.89 -13.36 -10.17
CA ALA A 161 4.88 -12.32 -10.34
C ALA A 161 5.21 -11.08 -9.49
N VAL A 162 5.95 -11.21 -8.40
CA VAL A 162 6.35 -10.07 -7.56
C VAL A 162 7.65 -9.42 -8.05
N ILE A 163 8.49 -10.18 -8.77
CA ILE A 163 9.82 -9.74 -9.22
C ILE A 163 9.72 -8.70 -10.34
N ASN A 164 8.77 -8.83 -11.27
CA ASN A 164 8.64 -7.95 -12.44
C ASN A 164 7.55 -6.87 -12.29
N GLU A 165 7.14 -6.56 -11.06
CA GLU A 165 6.08 -5.59 -10.82
C GLU A 165 6.55 -4.14 -10.86
N THR A 166 5.59 -3.27 -11.14
CA THR A 166 5.76 -1.83 -11.03
C THR A 166 6.34 -1.47 -9.65
N PHE A 167 7.36 -0.62 -9.64
CA PHE A 167 8.12 -0.14 -8.47
C PHE A 167 9.14 -1.11 -7.84
N THR A 168 9.25 -2.36 -8.28
CA THR A 168 10.26 -3.29 -7.73
C THR A 168 11.70 -2.87 -8.09
N GLU A 169 11.93 -2.45 -9.34
CA GLU A 169 13.23 -1.95 -9.83
C GLU A 169 13.21 -0.45 -10.14
N GLY A 170 12.25 0.30 -9.57
CA GLY A 170 12.05 1.71 -9.92
C GLY A 170 11.54 1.92 -11.35
N LEU A 171 10.92 0.90 -11.95
CA LEU A 171 10.30 0.97 -13.28
C LEU A 171 8.80 0.69 -13.18
N LEU A 172 8.04 1.22 -14.14
CA LEU A 172 6.69 0.76 -14.46
C LEU A 172 6.77 -0.57 -15.21
N GLU A 173 5.76 -1.42 -15.03
CA GLU A 173 5.67 -2.68 -15.77
C GLU A 173 5.38 -2.43 -17.27
N ALA A 174 5.90 -3.31 -18.13
CA ALA A 174 5.66 -3.26 -19.56
C ALA A 174 4.15 -3.45 -19.87
N PRO A 175 3.62 -2.98 -21.01
CA PRO A 175 2.23 -3.26 -21.38
C PRO A 175 1.94 -4.76 -21.53
N HIS A 176 0.78 -5.19 -21.05
CA HIS A 176 0.32 -6.58 -21.13
C HIS A 176 -0.70 -6.75 -22.26
N TYR A 177 -0.62 -7.90 -22.92
CA TYR A 177 -1.53 -8.30 -23.98
C TYR A 177 -2.06 -9.70 -23.71
N THR A 178 -3.31 -9.93 -24.10
CA THR A 178 -3.93 -11.25 -24.07
C THR A 178 -4.69 -11.48 -25.37
N ARG A 179 -5.24 -12.69 -25.52
CA ARG A 179 -6.02 -13.06 -26.70
C ARG A 179 -7.26 -12.13 -26.82
N PRO A 180 -7.69 -11.80 -28.06
CA PRO A 180 -7.19 -12.26 -29.36
C PRO A 180 -5.95 -11.49 -29.85
N GLY A 181 -5.20 -12.06 -30.80
CA GLY A 181 -3.96 -11.46 -31.34
C GLY A 181 -4.16 -10.18 -32.15
N VAL A 182 -5.39 -9.91 -32.62
CA VAL A 182 -5.79 -8.65 -33.25
C VAL A 182 -7.13 -8.22 -32.68
N TRP A 183 -7.20 -7.01 -32.13
CA TRP A 183 -8.44 -6.42 -31.61
C TRP A 183 -8.59 -5.01 -32.18
N ARG A 184 -9.72 -4.75 -32.87
CA ARG A 184 -10.01 -3.45 -33.52
C ARG A 184 -8.86 -2.94 -34.41
N ARG A 185 -8.32 -3.84 -35.24
CA ARG A 185 -7.16 -3.60 -36.13
C ARG A 185 -5.83 -3.30 -35.41
N MET A 186 -5.77 -3.36 -34.08
CA MET A 186 -4.53 -3.28 -33.30
C MET A 186 -3.99 -4.68 -33.06
N LYS A 187 -2.73 -4.92 -33.42
CA LYS A 187 -2.06 -6.21 -33.26
C LYS A 187 -1.29 -6.26 -31.93
N VAL A 188 -1.20 -7.45 -31.36
CA VAL A 188 -0.21 -7.73 -30.29
C VAL A 188 1.20 -7.59 -30.89
N PRO A 189 2.16 -6.98 -30.18
CA PRO A 189 3.55 -6.87 -30.64
C PRO A 189 4.14 -8.23 -31.06
N GLU A 190 4.79 -8.27 -32.22
CA GLU A 190 5.31 -9.52 -32.79
C GLU A 190 6.32 -10.22 -31.87
N ALA A 191 7.11 -9.44 -31.11
CA ALA A 191 8.02 -9.96 -30.10
C ALA A 191 7.30 -10.87 -29.09
N LEU A 192 6.08 -10.51 -28.67
CA LEU A 192 5.28 -11.28 -27.71
C LEU A 192 4.62 -12.53 -28.31
N LEU A 193 4.54 -12.62 -29.64
CA LEU A 193 4.01 -13.77 -30.36
C LEU A 193 5.08 -14.78 -30.76
N SER A 194 6.36 -14.44 -30.57
CA SER A 194 7.49 -15.23 -31.09
C SER A 194 7.78 -16.52 -30.32
N GLY A 195 7.35 -16.63 -29.07
CA GLY A 195 7.75 -17.72 -28.16
C GLY A 195 9.21 -17.66 -27.70
N ASP A 196 10.01 -16.70 -28.19
CA ASP A 196 11.40 -16.51 -27.80
C ASP A 196 11.48 -15.71 -26.49
N HIS A 197 11.85 -16.41 -25.40
CA HIS A 197 11.95 -15.82 -24.07
C HIS A 197 12.90 -14.61 -24.00
N LYS A 198 14.03 -14.63 -24.74
CA LYS A 198 15.01 -13.54 -24.75
C LYS A 198 14.46 -12.32 -25.50
N ARG A 199 13.79 -12.55 -26.63
CA ARG A 199 13.12 -11.48 -27.39
C ARG A 199 11.98 -10.85 -26.60
N ILE A 200 11.20 -11.67 -25.89
CA ILE A 200 10.11 -11.21 -25.02
C ILE A 200 10.65 -10.39 -23.85
N SER A 201 11.69 -10.86 -23.14
CA SER A 201 12.26 -10.14 -22.01
C SER A 201 12.90 -8.82 -22.45
N GLY A 202 13.61 -8.80 -23.58
CA GLY A 202 14.18 -7.58 -24.15
C GLY A 202 13.09 -6.55 -24.48
N TRP A 203 12.04 -6.97 -25.18
CA TRP A 203 10.91 -6.10 -25.49
C TRP A 203 10.24 -5.54 -24.23
N ARG A 204 9.98 -6.38 -23.22
CA ARG A 204 9.36 -5.93 -21.96
C ARG A 204 10.21 -4.89 -21.26
N ARG A 205 11.53 -5.11 -21.17
CA ARG A 205 12.45 -4.16 -20.52
C ARG A 205 12.46 -2.81 -21.24
N SER A 206 12.59 -2.79 -22.57
CA SER A 206 12.57 -1.55 -23.35
C SER A 206 11.23 -0.82 -23.22
N ALA A 207 10.11 -1.53 -23.31
CA ALA A 207 8.79 -0.93 -23.16
C ALA A 207 8.53 -0.37 -21.75
N ALA A 208 8.99 -1.06 -20.71
CA ALA A 208 8.95 -0.59 -19.32
C ALA A 208 9.76 0.71 -19.13
N MET A 209 10.97 0.78 -19.69
CA MET A 209 11.80 2.00 -19.64
C MET A 209 11.14 3.17 -20.36
N GLU A 210 10.65 2.96 -21.58
CA GLU A 210 9.95 4.00 -22.36
C GLU A 210 8.73 4.53 -21.60
N LEU A 211 7.91 3.62 -21.06
CA LEU A 211 6.71 3.97 -20.31
C LEU A 211 7.07 4.74 -19.02
N THR A 212 8.11 4.32 -18.32
CA THR A 212 8.59 4.99 -17.11
C THR A 212 9.09 6.39 -17.44
N GLY A 213 9.94 6.54 -18.47
CA GLY A 213 10.46 7.85 -18.88
C GLY A 213 9.37 8.83 -19.31
N LYS A 214 8.29 8.32 -19.91
CA LYS A 214 7.15 9.12 -20.31
C LYS A 214 6.23 9.51 -19.13
N ASN A 215 5.87 8.55 -18.28
CA ASN A 215 4.78 8.73 -17.31
C ASN A 215 5.24 9.00 -15.88
N ARG A 216 6.42 8.50 -15.51
CA ARG A 216 7.00 8.60 -14.16
C ARG A 216 8.52 8.80 -14.25
N PRO A 217 8.99 9.87 -14.92
CA PRO A 217 10.42 10.13 -15.06
C PRO A 217 11.13 10.30 -13.72
N ASP A 218 10.39 10.63 -12.65
CA ASP A 218 10.88 10.71 -11.27
C ASP A 218 11.37 9.36 -10.70
N LEU A 219 10.90 8.23 -11.23
CA LEU A 219 11.34 6.91 -10.79
C LEU A 219 12.70 6.49 -11.38
N ILE A 220 13.11 7.12 -12.49
CA ILE A 220 14.40 6.85 -13.13
C ILE A 220 15.49 7.48 -12.27
N ASN A 221 16.00 6.68 -11.32
CA ASN A 221 17.10 7.09 -10.48
C ASN A 221 18.39 7.19 -11.32
N ARG A 222 18.83 8.43 -11.61
CA ARG A 222 20.07 8.69 -12.37
C ARG A 222 21.32 8.06 -11.74
N GLU A 223 21.34 7.83 -10.42
CA GLU A 223 22.50 7.26 -9.75
C GLU A 223 22.57 5.73 -9.83
N ALA A 224 21.41 5.04 -9.87
CA ALA A 224 21.37 3.58 -10.05
C ALA A 224 21.63 3.14 -11.51
N TYR A 225 21.36 4.03 -12.47
CA TYR A 225 21.57 3.78 -13.90
C TYR A 225 23.02 3.97 -14.37
N ASN A 226 23.88 4.61 -13.58
CA ASN A 226 25.31 4.76 -13.91
C ASN A 226 26.10 3.43 -13.81
N GLY A 227 25.47 2.33 -13.38
CA GLY A 227 26.05 0.98 -13.42
C GLY A 227 25.72 0.16 -14.69
N GLY A 228 24.95 0.73 -15.63
CA GLY A 228 24.53 0.06 -16.87
C GLY A 228 24.45 1.04 -18.03
N SER A 229 25.61 1.28 -18.66
CA SER A 229 25.82 1.79 -20.03
C SER A 229 24.66 2.59 -20.64
N TYR A 230 24.50 3.85 -20.22
CA TYR A 230 23.73 4.84 -20.99
C TYR A 230 24.59 5.54 -22.06
N GLU A 231 25.91 5.34 -22.04
CA GLU A 231 26.83 5.98 -22.99
C GLU A 231 26.96 5.25 -24.34
N ASP A 232 26.71 3.93 -24.39
CA ASP A 232 26.90 3.17 -25.64
C ASP A 232 25.77 3.42 -26.65
N ASP A 233 24.51 3.57 -26.21
CA ASP A 233 23.36 3.71 -27.13
C ASP A 233 23.19 5.13 -27.71
N ARG A 234 23.83 6.15 -27.14
CA ARG A 234 23.83 7.51 -27.76
C ARG A 234 24.87 7.68 -28.84
N ASN A 235 25.97 6.93 -28.80
CA ASN A 235 26.98 6.98 -29.86
C ASN A 235 26.54 6.16 -31.08
N ALA A 236 25.81 5.06 -30.88
CA ALA A 236 25.24 4.29 -31.99
C ALA A 236 24.22 5.08 -32.84
N ALA A 237 23.54 6.07 -32.25
CA ALA A 237 22.58 6.93 -32.97
C ALA A 237 23.22 8.18 -33.63
N ARG A 238 24.53 8.40 -33.46
CA ARG A 238 25.27 9.51 -34.09
C ARG A 238 26.18 9.08 -35.24
N ASP A 239 26.46 7.79 -35.36
CA ASP A 239 27.29 7.23 -36.43
C ASP A 239 26.46 6.79 -37.66
N GLU A 240 25.15 7.11 -37.71
CA GLU A 240 24.25 6.87 -38.86
C GLU A 240 23.73 8.16 -39.54
N GLU A 241 24.38 9.31 -39.34
CA GLU A 241 24.24 10.52 -40.19
C GLU A 241 25.51 10.77 -41.02
#